data_AF-A0A1Y1M4L7-F1
#
_entry.id   AF-A0A1Y1M4L7-F1
#
_cell.length_a   1.000
_cell.length_b   1.000
_cell.length_c   1.000
_cell.angle_alpha   90.00
_cell.angle_beta   90.00
_cell.angle_gamma   90.00
#
_symmetry.space_group_name_H-M   'P 1'
#
loop_
_entity.id
_entity.type
_entity.pdbx_description
1 polymer ?
#
loop_
_entity_poly.entity_id
_entity_poly.type
_entity_poly.pdbx_seq_one_letter_code
_entity_poly.pdbx_strand_id
1 'polypeptide(L)'
;MALVMLPCELPWWGTVQRHLTKLLQAQNTSDLTEGMRNIHELCNISIDPDDEERIERETFADLAEFLDNDLTPEEKTNFFNNTLPNIVNRAMNLKKWKPKRGLHFSLQQQSDSTEIDYNFVSSLIANAFFSTFPKRTDKSHPTLQNFNFVTFFKSLGLNSQKAKLRSFMYYFDWLGTNTNSVGYMRVVRQVMSSKEWLTIEDWLECTLPLCPLQIKHEGRLERSDEDTMQVCFSSSKIGGRVLLDGVSQVSVALSKDSLRLCSRNVLV
;
A
#
# COMPACT_ATOMS: atom_id res chain seq x y z
N MET A 1 13.10 1.76 20.33
CA MET A 1 12.75 1.96 18.91
C MET A 1 11.28 1.60 18.74
N ALA A 2 10.50 2.42 18.06
CA ALA A 2 9.07 2.16 17.87
C ALA A 2 8.84 1.17 16.71
N LEU A 3 8.01 0.16 16.95
CA LEU A 3 7.66 -0.87 15.98
C LEU A 3 6.28 -0.61 15.38
N VAL A 4 6.14 -0.91 14.10
CA VAL A 4 4.83 -0.97 13.43
C VAL A 4 4.05 -2.13 14.03
N MET A 5 2.86 -1.85 14.57
CA MET A 5 1.95 -2.88 15.03
C MET A 5 1.37 -3.65 13.84
N LEU A 6 1.71 -4.94 13.73
CA LEU A 6 1.25 -5.79 12.63
C LEU A 6 -0.05 -6.53 12.99
N PRO A 7 -0.97 -6.75 12.03
CA PRO A 7 -2.21 -7.50 12.27
C PRO A 7 -2.01 -8.85 12.94
N CYS A 8 -0.94 -9.58 12.56
CA CYS A 8 -0.62 -10.89 13.12
C CYS A 8 -0.15 -10.89 14.58
N GLU A 9 -0.01 -9.72 15.19
CA GLU A 9 0.40 -9.52 16.58
C GLU A 9 -0.79 -9.14 17.48
N LEU A 10 -1.96 -8.91 16.88
CA LEU A 10 -3.17 -8.57 17.60
C LEU A 10 -3.84 -9.80 18.21
N PRO A 11 -4.47 -9.70 19.40
CA PRO A 11 -5.11 -10.84 20.07
C PRO A 11 -6.18 -11.55 19.23
N TRP A 12 -6.89 -10.80 18.40
CA TRP A 12 -7.97 -11.32 17.55
C TRP A 12 -7.51 -11.86 16.19
N TRP A 13 -6.20 -11.92 15.93
CA TRP A 13 -5.66 -12.43 14.66
C TRP A 13 -6.18 -13.83 14.30
N GLY A 14 -6.34 -14.72 15.28
CA GLY A 14 -6.91 -16.06 15.03
C GLY A 14 -8.34 -16.02 14.50
N THR A 15 -9.13 -15.00 14.85
CA THR A 15 -10.47 -14.77 14.28
C THR A 15 -10.37 -14.20 12.87
N VAL A 16 -9.46 -13.26 12.63
CA VAL A 16 -9.18 -12.74 11.27
C VAL A 16 -8.78 -13.87 10.33
N GLN A 17 -7.90 -14.78 10.76
CA GLN A 17 -7.50 -15.94 9.96
C GLN A 17 -8.67 -16.86 9.61
N ARG A 18 -9.63 -17.04 10.52
CA ARG A 18 -10.86 -17.81 10.22
C ARG A 18 -11.72 -17.14 9.15
N HIS A 19 -11.89 -15.82 9.21
CA HIS A 19 -12.62 -15.09 8.16
C HIS A 19 -11.87 -15.11 6.83
N LEU A 20 -10.55 -14.89 6.83
CA LEU A 20 -9.70 -15.02 5.65
C LEU A 20 -9.81 -16.43 5.03
N THR A 21 -9.80 -17.48 5.85
CA THR A 21 -9.95 -18.87 5.36
C THR A 21 -11.31 -19.09 4.69
N LYS A 22 -12.39 -18.51 5.22
CA LYS A 22 -13.72 -18.57 4.58
C LYS A 22 -13.72 -17.87 3.21
N LEU A 23 -12.98 -16.77 3.07
CA LEU A 23 -12.87 -16.06 1.79
C LEU A 23 -12.20 -16.88 0.68
N LEU A 24 -11.44 -17.94 1.01
CA LEU A 24 -10.93 -18.89 0.00
C LEU A 24 -12.06 -19.65 -0.71
N GLN A 25 -13.25 -19.72 -0.10
CA GLN A 25 -14.41 -20.41 -0.65
C GLN A 25 -15.41 -19.44 -1.29
N ALA A 26 -15.14 -18.13 -1.30
CA ALA A 26 -16.03 -17.13 -1.88
C ALA A 26 -16.16 -17.35 -3.39
N GLN A 27 -17.40 -17.47 -3.88
CA GLN A 27 -17.69 -17.69 -5.31
C GLN A 27 -18.34 -16.46 -5.96
N ASN A 28 -18.75 -15.49 -5.16
CA ASN A 28 -19.47 -14.31 -5.62
C ASN A 28 -19.14 -13.09 -4.75
N THR A 29 -19.61 -11.94 -5.18
CA THR A 29 -19.38 -10.63 -4.54
C THR A 29 -20.05 -10.52 -3.17
N SER A 30 -21.18 -11.20 -2.94
CA SER A 30 -21.83 -11.25 -1.63
C SER A 30 -20.94 -11.94 -0.59
N ASP A 31 -20.41 -13.13 -0.92
CA ASP A 31 -19.53 -13.88 -0.02
C ASP A 31 -18.27 -13.07 0.35
N LEU A 32 -17.68 -12.41 -0.66
CA LEU A 32 -16.51 -11.56 -0.48
C LEU A 32 -16.81 -10.38 0.45
N THR A 33 -17.84 -9.59 0.12
CA THR A 33 -18.14 -8.37 0.85
C THR A 33 -18.61 -8.64 2.28
N GLU A 34 -19.32 -9.74 2.51
CA GLU A 34 -19.67 -10.21 3.85
C GLU A 34 -18.41 -10.61 4.64
N GLY A 35 -17.51 -11.38 4.05
CA GLY A 35 -16.25 -11.76 4.69
C GLY A 35 -15.36 -10.55 5.01
N MET A 36 -15.24 -9.60 4.08
CA MET A 36 -14.49 -8.35 4.28
C MET A 36 -15.14 -7.46 5.35
N ARG A 37 -16.47 -7.41 5.42
CA ARG A 37 -17.19 -6.68 6.46
C ARG A 37 -16.94 -7.26 7.85
N ASN A 38 -17.03 -8.58 8.00
CA ASN A 38 -16.72 -9.23 9.27
C ASN A 38 -15.29 -8.96 9.74
N ILE A 39 -14.32 -8.96 8.82
CA ILE A 39 -12.92 -8.58 9.13
C ILE A 39 -12.83 -7.12 9.54
N HIS A 40 -13.49 -6.22 8.79
CA HIS A 40 -13.47 -4.80 9.04
C HIS A 40 -14.11 -4.44 10.38
N GLU A 41 -15.27 -5.02 10.72
CA GLU A 41 -15.94 -4.84 12.02
C GLU A 41 -15.04 -5.24 13.19
N LEU A 42 -14.23 -6.29 13.00
CA LEU A 42 -13.29 -6.74 14.02
C LEU A 42 -12.04 -5.86 14.14
N CYS A 43 -11.56 -5.29 13.03
CA CYS A 43 -10.25 -4.61 12.96
C CYS A 43 -10.34 -3.08 12.95
N ASN A 44 -11.49 -2.51 12.60
CA ASN A 44 -11.72 -1.07 12.50
C ASN A 44 -11.92 -0.43 13.88
N ILE A 45 -11.02 -0.74 14.81
CA ILE A 45 -10.99 -0.17 16.13
C ILE A 45 -10.16 1.10 16.03
N SER A 46 -10.82 2.25 16.22
CA SER A 46 -10.12 3.50 16.46
C SER A 46 -9.75 3.60 17.94
N ILE A 47 -8.57 4.14 18.23
CA ILE A 47 -8.15 4.47 19.60
C ILE A 47 -8.70 5.85 19.99
N ASP A 48 -9.21 6.60 19.02
CA ASP A 48 -9.79 7.93 19.21
C ASP A 48 -11.24 7.80 19.73
N PRO A 49 -11.53 8.26 20.97
CA PRO A 49 -12.86 8.14 21.56
C PRO A 49 -13.92 8.99 20.84
N ASP A 50 -13.52 9.98 20.04
CA ASP A 50 -14.42 10.84 19.26
C ASP A 50 -14.69 10.28 17.85
N ASP A 51 -14.06 9.15 17.48
CA ASP A 51 -14.18 8.57 16.15
C ASP A 51 -15.43 7.69 16.05
N GLU A 52 -16.56 8.36 15.84
CA GLU A 52 -17.87 7.73 15.63
C GLU A 52 -18.08 7.24 14.18
N GLU A 53 -17.02 6.84 13.46
CA GLU A 53 -17.18 6.30 12.10
C GLU A 53 -17.90 4.94 12.16
N ARG A 54 -19.23 4.99 12.08
CA ARG A 54 -20.08 3.83 11.93
C ARG A 54 -19.75 3.12 10.63
N ILE A 55 -19.61 1.80 10.72
CA ILE A 55 -19.50 0.94 9.54
C ILE A 55 -20.84 1.02 8.81
N GLU A 56 -20.84 1.76 7.70
CA GLU A 56 -21.98 1.82 6.80
C GLU A 56 -22.22 0.41 6.26
N ARG A 57 -23.46 -0.07 6.26
CA ARG A 57 -23.80 -1.41 5.72
C ARG A 57 -23.31 -1.59 4.28
N GLU A 58 -23.08 -0.50 3.58
CA GLU A 58 -22.68 -0.41 2.18
C GLU A 58 -21.17 -0.13 2.00
N THR A 59 -20.34 -0.29 3.05
CA THR A 59 -18.90 0.02 3.01
C THR A 59 -18.14 -0.62 1.83
N PHE A 60 -18.59 -1.79 1.36
CA PHE A 60 -17.99 -2.50 0.21
C PHE A 60 -18.93 -2.60 -1.01
N ALA A 61 -20.00 -1.80 -1.06
CA ALA A 61 -20.97 -1.84 -2.16
C ALA A 61 -20.32 -1.50 -3.51
N ASP A 62 -19.48 -0.46 -3.57
CA ASP A 62 -18.79 -0.10 -4.79
C ASP A 62 -17.78 -1.16 -5.26
N LEU A 63 -17.23 -1.96 -4.34
CA LEU A 63 -16.39 -3.11 -4.69
C LEU A 63 -17.23 -4.22 -5.32
N ALA A 64 -18.41 -4.52 -4.77
CA ALA A 64 -19.32 -5.48 -5.38
C ALA A 64 -19.75 -5.02 -6.78
N GLU A 65 -20.17 -3.75 -6.91
CA GLU A 65 -20.56 -3.13 -8.18
C GLU A 65 -19.44 -3.23 -9.22
N PHE A 66 -18.20 -2.91 -8.85
CA PHE A 66 -17.04 -3.05 -9.73
C PHE A 66 -16.84 -4.50 -10.20
N LEU A 67 -16.88 -5.46 -9.28
CA LEU A 67 -16.67 -6.88 -9.61
C LEU A 67 -17.81 -7.48 -10.45
N ASP A 68 -19.04 -6.98 -10.27
CA ASP A 68 -20.22 -7.48 -10.96
C ASP A 68 -20.45 -6.83 -12.33
N ASN A 69 -20.20 -5.51 -12.46
CA ASN A 69 -20.61 -4.72 -13.61
C ASN A 69 -19.45 -4.11 -14.41
N ASP A 70 -18.25 -3.93 -13.82
CA ASP A 70 -17.09 -3.38 -14.54
C ASP A 70 -16.10 -4.44 -15.03
N LEU A 71 -16.06 -5.61 -14.40
CA LEU A 71 -15.22 -6.71 -14.84
C LEU A 71 -15.90 -7.52 -15.96
N THR A 72 -15.10 -7.95 -16.92
CA THR A 72 -15.54 -9.00 -17.85
C THR A 72 -15.76 -10.33 -17.12
N PRO A 73 -16.57 -11.26 -17.67
CA PRO A 73 -16.78 -12.57 -17.06
C PRO A 73 -15.48 -13.35 -16.80
N GLU A 74 -14.50 -13.18 -17.69
CA GLU A 74 -13.16 -13.79 -17.59
C GLU A 74 -12.35 -13.17 -16.45
N GLU A 75 -12.30 -11.84 -16.36
CA GLU A 75 -11.63 -11.12 -15.25
C GLU A 75 -12.24 -11.48 -13.90
N LYS A 76 -13.58 -11.54 -13.82
CA LYS A 76 -14.30 -11.92 -12.60
C LYS A 76 -13.99 -13.35 -12.18
N THR A 77 -14.00 -14.29 -13.14
CA THR A 77 -13.65 -15.70 -12.88
C THR A 77 -12.20 -15.81 -12.41
N ASN A 78 -11.26 -15.12 -13.06
CA ASN A 78 -9.86 -15.08 -12.64
C ASN A 78 -9.71 -14.49 -11.24
N PHE A 79 -10.47 -13.43 -10.92
CA PHE A 79 -10.43 -12.81 -9.60
C PHE A 79 -10.79 -13.81 -8.49
N PHE A 80 -11.93 -14.51 -8.59
CA PHE A 80 -12.35 -15.44 -7.55
C PHE A 80 -11.51 -16.73 -7.50
N ASN A 81 -11.04 -17.22 -8.65
CA ASN A 81 -10.31 -18.49 -8.71
C ASN A 81 -8.80 -18.36 -8.44
N ASN A 82 -8.19 -17.21 -8.77
CA ASN A 82 -6.74 -17.01 -8.71
C ASN A 82 -6.36 -15.81 -7.84
N THR A 83 -6.83 -14.61 -8.18
CA THR A 83 -6.38 -13.36 -7.55
C THR A 83 -6.72 -13.33 -6.06
N LEU A 84 -7.99 -13.53 -5.70
CA LEU A 84 -8.48 -13.49 -4.33
C LEU A 84 -7.79 -14.56 -3.45
N PRO A 85 -7.72 -15.85 -3.85
CA PRO A 85 -6.96 -16.86 -3.11
C PRO A 85 -5.51 -16.47 -2.88
N ASN A 86 -4.85 -15.87 -3.87
CA ASN A 86 -3.47 -15.40 -3.74
C ASN A 86 -3.34 -14.26 -2.73
N ILE A 87 -4.22 -13.25 -2.77
CA ILE A 87 -4.28 -12.18 -1.77
C ILE A 87 -4.50 -12.77 -0.37
N VAL A 88 -5.49 -13.66 -0.20
CA VAL A 88 -5.81 -14.32 1.08
C VAL A 88 -4.60 -15.09 1.62
N ASN A 89 -3.95 -15.91 0.80
CA ASN A 89 -2.79 -16.70 1.20
C ASN A 89 -1.62 -15.81 1.64
N ARG A 90 -1.39 -14.68 0.97
CA ARG A 90 -0.36 -13.71 1.37
C ARG A 90 -0.73 -13.02 2.68
N ALA A 91 -1.99 -12.62 2.86
CA ALA A 91 -2.46 -12.04 4.11
C ALA A 91 -2.24 -12.99 5.31
N MET A 92 -2.60 -14.27 5.15
CA MET A 92 -2.42 -15.31 6.18
C MET A 92 -0.94 -15.57 6.52
N ASN A 93 -0.03 -15.43 5.55
CA ASN A 93 1.39 -15.67 5.73
C ASN A 93 2.17 -14.50 6.34
N LEU A 94 1.50 -13.42 6.77
CA LEU A 94 2.16 -12.26 7.38
C LEU A 94 3.11 -12.64 8.54
N LYS A 95 2.67 -13.52 9.45
CA LYS A 95 3.50 -13.98 10.57
C LYS A 95 4.74 -14.76 10.14
N LYS A 96 4.64 -15.50 9.02
CA LYS A 96 5.76 -16.27 8.46
C LYS A 96 6.83 -15.36 7.87
N TRP A 97 6.41 -14.29 7.19
CA TRP A 97 7.32 -13.39 6.47
C TRP A 97 7.76 -12.17 7.27
N LYS A 98 7.17 -11.91 8.44
CA LYS A 98 7.58 -10.76 9.26
C LYS A 98 9.05 -10.88 9.69
N PRO A 99 9.83 -9.78 9.67
CA PRO A 99 11.19 -9.78 10.18
C PRO A 99 11.23 -10.20 11.65
N LYS A 100 12.25 -10.97 12.05
CA LYS A 100 12.41 -11.45 13.44
C LYS A 100 12.47 -10.30 14.47
N ARG A 101 13.03 -9.15 14.06
CA ARG A 101 13.15 -7.95 14.89
C ARG A 101 11.92 -7.03 14.80
N GLY A 102 10.87 -7.45 14.09
CA GLY A 102 9.73 -6.60 13.77
C GLY A 102 10.02 -5.59 12.66
N LEU A 103 8.98 -4.85 12.28
CA LEU A 103 9.07 -3.76 11.32
C LEU A 103 9.23 -2.45 12.08
N HIS A 104 10.34 -1.75 11.89
CA HIS A 104 10.62 -0.50 12.59
C HIS A 104 10.06 0.68 11.81
N PHE A 105 9.57 1.70 12.50
CA PHE A 105 9.27 2.97 11.86
C PHE A 105 10.55 3.66 11.40
N SER A 106 10.53 4.25 10.22
CA SER A 106 11.59 5.13 9.74
C SER A 106 11.26 6.55 10.19
N LEU A 107 12.00 7.05 11.18
CA LEU A 107 11.65 8.25 11.95
C LEU A 107 12.15 9.54 11.31
N GLN A 108 11.45 10.64 11.58
CA GLN A 108 11.87 11.98 11.15
C GLN A 108 13.26 12.34 11.68
N GLN A 109 14.06 13.02 10.86
CA GLN A 109 15.43 13.45 11.17
C GLN A 109 16.41 12.30 11.48
N GLN A 110 16.06 11.05 11.18
CA GLN A 110 16.95 9.90 11.32
C GLN A 110 17.18 9.28 9.95
N SER A 111 18.44 9.23 9.52
CA SER A 111 18.82 8.46 8.34
C SER A 111 18.61 6.97 8.61
N ASP A 112 18.05 6.27 7.64
CA ASP A 112 17.65 4.87 7.79
C ASP A 112 17.76 4.13 6.44
N SER A 113 18.04 2.84 6.50
CA SER A 113 18.10 1.95 5.35
C SER A 113 17.59 0.58 5.75
N THR A 114 16.42 0.21 5.21
CA THR A 114 15.76 -1.05 5.53
C THR A 114 15.53 -1.86 4.26
N GLU A 115 15.99 -3.11 4.28
CA GLU A 115 15.67 -4.10 3.25
C GLU A 115 14.44 -4.92 3.65
N ILE A 116 13.51 -5.08 2.72
CA ILE A 116 12.20 -5.67 2.95
C ILE A 116 11.93 -6.74 1.90
N ASP A 117 11.72 -7.98 2.33
CA ASP A 117 11.42 -9.13 1.47
C ASP A 117 10.11 -8.92 0.70
N TYR A 118 10.07 -9.23 -0.59
CA TYR A 118 8.87 -9.11 -1.42
C TYR A 118 7.68 -9.93 -0.90
N ASN A 119 7.93 -11.07 -0.25
CA ASN A 119 6.86 -11.84 0.39
C ASN A 119 6.28 -11.10 1.59
N PHE A 120 7.11 -10.38 2.34
CA PHE A 120 6.63 -9.55 3.44
C PHE A 120 5.88 -8.33 2.92
N VAL A 121 6.41 -7.62 1.91
CA VAL A 121 5.74 -6.48 1.26
C VAL A 121 4.35 -6.87 0.74
N SER A 122 4.27 -7.98 0.00
CA SER A 122 2.99 -8.46 -0.54
C SER A 122 2.02 -8.91 0.56
N SER A 123 2.52 -9.48 1.66
CA SER A 123 1.71 -9.79 2.85
C SER A 123 1.15 -8.52 3.52
N LEU A 124 1.93 -7.44 3.59
CA LEU A 124 1.46 -6.15 4.11
C LEU A 124 0.35 -5.57 3.22
N ILE A 125 0.53 -5.56 1.90
CA ILE A 125 -0.46 -5.04 0.96
C ILE A 125 -1.74 -5.90 0.98
N ALA A 126 -1.63 -7.21 1.10
CA ALA A 126 -2.78 -8.10 1.21
C ALA A 126 -3.58 -7.86 2.51
N ASN A 127 -2.89 -7.62 3.63
CA ASN A 127 -3.54 -7.21 4.88
C ASN A 127 -4.21 -5.83 4.76
N ALA A 128 -3.60 -4.89 4.03
CA ALA A 128 -4.19 -3.60 3.72
C ALA A 128 -5.45 -3.71 2.85
N PHE A 129 -5.45 -4.60 1.86
CA PHE A 129 -6.61 -4.91 1.01
C PHE A 129 -7.81 -5.36 1.86
N PHE A 130 -7.59 -6.29 2.79
CA PHE A 130 -8.62 -6.74 3.74
C PHE A 130 -8.85 -5.79 4.93
N SER A 131 -8.17 -4.64 4.94
CA SER A 131 -8.28 -3.62 5.98
C SER A 131 -8.07 -4.14 7.41
N THR A 132 -7.07 -5.02 7.60
CA THR A 132 -6.80 -5.70 8.88
C THR A 132 -5.92 -4.88 9.83
N PHE A 133 -5.31 -3.79 9.37
CA PHE A 133 -4.52 -2.94 10.25
C PHE A 133 -5.44 -2.15 11.18
N PRO A 134 -5.01 -1.87 12.43
CA PRO A 134 -5.72 -0.91 13.27
C PRO A 134 -5.89 0.42 12.55
N LYS A 135 -7.05 1.05 12.72
CA LYS A 135 -7.35 2.33 12.07
C LYS A 135 -6.39 3.41 12.57
N ARG A 136 -5.84 4.18 11.64
CA ARG A 136 -5.03 5.38 11.94
C ARG A 136 -5.82 6.62 11.54
N THR A 137 -5.91 7.57 12.46
CA THR A 137 -6.54 8.88 12.27
C THR A 137 -5.48 9.97 12.44
N ASP A 138 -5.74 11.18 11.91
CA ASP A 138 -4.81 12.30 12.11
C ASP A 138 -4.66 12.68 13.60
N LYS A 139 -5.66 12.38 14.44
CA LYS A 139 -5.58 12.53 15.90
C LYS A 139 -4.70 11.46 16.56
N SER A 140 -4.89 10.20 16.21
CA SER A 140 -4.15 9.08 16.83
C SER A 140 -2.71 8.96 16.31
N HIS A 141 -2.48 9.27 15.02
CA HIS A 141 -1.20 9.11 14.35
C HIS A 141 -0.97 10.24 13.31
N PRO A 142 -0.75 11.50 13.74
CA PRO A 142 -0.72 12.68 12.85
C PRO A 142 0.32 12.62 11.71
N THR A 143 1.41 11.89 11.96
CA THR A 143 2.54 11.73 11.05
C THR A 143 2.40 10.50 10.13
N LEU A 144 1.48 9.58 10.44
CA LEU A 144 1.24 8.38 9.65
C LEU A 144 -0.04 8.51 8.84
N GLN A 145 -0.08 7.82 7.70
CA GLN A 145 -1.29 7.70 6.91
C GLN A 145 -1.99 6.37 7.21
N ASN A 146 -3.31 6.36 7.06
CA ASN A 146 -4.07 5.12 7.03
C ASN A 146 -3.56 4.24 5.87
N PHE A 147 -3.41 2.94 6.15
CA PHE A 147 -2.89 1.95 5.22
C PHE A 147 -3.96 0.98 4.71
N ASN A 148 -5.18 1.03 5.27
CA ASN A 148 -6.29 0.16 4.88
C ASN A 148 -6.99 0.63 3.58
N PHE A 149 -7.52 -0.33 2.82
CA PHE A 149 -8.22 -0.09 1.55
C PHE A 149 -9.71 0.26 1.72
N VAL A 150 -10.27 0.22 2.93
CA VAL A 150 -11.70 0.53 3.15
C VAL A 150 -12.14 1.83 2.45
N THR A 151 -11.35 2.90 2.58
CA THR A 151 -11.64 4.18 1.92
C THR A 151 -11.31 4.17 0.42
N PHE A 152 -10.36 3.34 -0.01
CA PHE A 152 -10.04 3.12 -1.42
C PHE A 152 -11.25 2.56 -2.17
N PHE A 153 -11.99 1.62 -1.57
CA PHE A 153 -13.14 0.98 -2.21
C PHE A 153 -14.32 1.94 -2.40
N LYS A 154 -14.57 2.86 -1.46
CA LYS A 154 -15.63 3.88 -1.54
C LYS A 154 -15.49 4.86 -2.73
N SER A 155 -14.36 4.84 -3.44
CA SER A 155 -14.11 5.70 -4.60
C SER A 155 -14.15 4.94 -5.92
N LEU A 156 -14.59 3.67 -5.92
CA LEU A 156 -14.60 2.83 -7.13
C LEU A 156 -15.59 3.27 -8.19
N GLY A 157 -16.48 4.24 -7.92
CA GLY A 157 -17.23 4.93 -8.98
C GLY A 157 -16.33 5.68 -9.99
N LEU A 158 -15.09 6.03 -9.63
CA LEU A 158 -14.16 6.75 -10.50
C LEU A 158 -13.35 5.80 -11.39
N ASN A 159 -13.28 6.07 -12.70
CA ASN A 159 -12.50 5.27 -13.65
C ASN A 159 -11.01 5.16 -13.27
N SER A 160 -10.43 6.22 -12.71
CA SER A 160 -9.05 6.20 -12.22
C SER A 160 -8.88 5.22 -11.06
N GLN A 161 -9.86 5.11 -10.17
CA GLN A 161 -9.85 4.17 -9.05
C GLN A 161 -9.97 2.72 -9.54
N LYS A 162 -10.89 2.48 -10.47
CA LYS A 162 -11.08 1.17 -11.14
C LYS A 162 -9.77 0.72 -11.81
N ALA A 163 -9.07 1.63 -12.49
CA ALA A 163 -7.78 1.34 -13.10
C ALA A 163 -6.70 1.00 -12.04
N LYS A 164 -6.65 1.73 -10.92
CA LYS A 164 -5.75 1.40 -9.80
C LYS A 164 -6.05 0.01 -9.22
N LEU A 165 -7.31 -0.35 -9.05
CA LEU A 165 -7.70 -1.67 -8.53
C LEU A 165 -7.29 -2.79 -9.49
N ARG A 166 -7.49 -2.61 -10.80
CA ARG A 166 -6.97 -3.56 -11.81
C ARG A 166 -5.45 -3.73 -11.71
N SER A 167 -4.69 -2.65 -11.50
CA SER A 167 -3.23 -2.75 -11.28
C SER A 167 -2.87 -3.55 -10.03
N PHE A 168 -3.61 -3.37 -8.93
CA PHE A 168 -3.41 -4.19 -7.71
C PHE A 168 -3.74 -5.66 -7.95
N MET A 169 -4.85 -5.96 -8.64
CA MET A 169 -5.22 -7.33 -9.02
C MET A 169 -4.13 -7.98 -9.88
N TYR A 170 -3.68 -7.27 -10.92
CA TYR A 170 -2.59 -7.72 -11.78
C TYR A 170 -1.30 -7.98 -11.00
N TYR A 171 -0.94 -7.11 -10.06
CA TYR A 171 0.24 -7.31 -9.22
C TYR A 171 0.18 -8.62 -8.43
N PHE A 172 -0.99 -8.94 -7.83
CA PHE A 172 -1.15 -10.20 -7.12
C PHE A 172 -1.10 -11.39 -8.08
N ASP A 173 -1.75 -11.33 -9.24
CA ASP A 173 -1.67 -12.39 -10.26
C ASP A 173 -0.23 -12.62 -10.72
N TRP A 174 0.51 -11.55 -11.00
CA TRP A 174 1.93 -11.58 -11.37
C TRP A 174 2.78 -12.27 -10.30
N LEU A 175 2.52 -11.97 -9.03
CA LEU A 175 3.17 -12.63 -7.89
C LEU A 175 2.75 -14.10 -7.70
N GLY A 176 1.63 -14.54 -8.28
CA GLY A 176 1.17 -15.93 -8.23
C GLY A 176 2.12 -16.90 -8.94
N THR A 177 2.98 -16.38 -9.82
CA THR A 177 4.08 -17.14 -10.40
C THR A 177 5.27 -17.18 -9.43
N ASN A 178 5.73 -18.38 -9.05
CA ASN A 178 6.67 -18.60 -7.93
C ASN A 178 8.00 -17.84 -8.03
N THR A 179 8.43 -17.44 -9.22
CA THR A 179 9.70 -16.70 -9.42
C THR A 179 9.59 -15.23 -9.05
N ASN A 180 8.40 -14.64 -9.15
CA ASN A 180 8.22 -13.18 -9.07
C ASN A 180 8.18 -12.65 -7.63
N SER A 181 8.00 -13.54 -6.65
CA SER A 181 8.03 -13.19 -5.22
C SER A 181 9.42 -13.32 -4.59
N VAL A 182 10.47 -13.59 -5.37
CA VAL A 182 11.85 -13.71 -4.87
C VAL A 182 12.56 -12.38 -5.07
N GLY A 183 12.96 -11.73 -3.97
CA GLY A 183 13.71 -10.47 -4.01
C GLY A 183 13.45 -9.60 -2.79
N TYR A 184 14.12 -8.45 -2.78
CA TYR A 184 14.06 -7.48 -1.68
C TYR A 184 13.92 -6.07 -2.24
N MET A 185 13.16 -5.24 -1.55
CA MET A 185 13.11 -3.79 -1.77
C MET A 185 13.95 -3.11 -0.69
N ARG A 186 14.80 -2.16 -1.07
CA ARG A 186 15.50 -1.29 -0.12
C ARG A 186 14.78 0.06 -0.02
N VAL A 187 14.35 0.42 1.18
CA VAL A 187 13.78 1.72 1.50
C VAL A 187 14.84 2.52 2.25
N VAL A 188 15.18 3.70 1.74
CA VAL A 188 16.21 4.57 2.33
C VAL A 188 15.59 5.91 2.68
N ARG A 189 15.75 6.33 3.93
CA ARG A 189 15.52 7.70 4.36
C ARG A 189 16.86 8.40 4.46
N GLN A 190 17.07 9.40 3.60
CA GLN A 190 18.27 10.24 3.65
C GLN A 190 17.92 11.54 4.38
N VAL A 191 18.73 11.88 5.39
CA VAL A 191 18.61 13.14 6.14
C VAL A 191 19.93 13.88 6.03
N MET A 192 19.85 15.14 5.61
CA MET A 192 21.01 16.04 5.60
C MET A 192 21.15 16.66 6.98
N SER A 193 22.32 16.49 7.60
CA SER A 193 22.70 17.16 8.84
C SER A 193 22.92 18.66 8.61
N SER A 194 22.85 19.46 9.68
CA SER A 194 23.05 20.92 9.58
C SER A 194 24.40 21.32 8.96
N LYS A 195 25.40 20.44 8.98
CA LYS A 195 26.71 20.67 8.35
C LYS A 195 26.72 20.44 6.83
N GLU A 196 25.74 19.69 6.33
CA GLU A 196 25.57 19.39 4.90
C GLU A 196 24.63 20.38 4.22
N TRP A 197 23.95 21.24 4.98
CA TRP A 197 23.07 22.26 4.43
C TRP A 197 23.91 23.38 3.84
N LEU A 198 23.70 23.64 2.56
CA LEU A 198 24.33 24.74 1.86
C LEU A 198 23.66 26.06 2.25
N THR A 199 24.46 27.04 2.62
CA THR A 199 24.06 28.44 2.82
C THR A 199 23.85 29.14 1.48
N ILE A 200 23.23 30.32 1.49
CA ILE A 200 23.07 31.12 0.28
C ILE A 200 24.44 31.51 -0.28
N GLU A 201 25.39 31.81 0.61
CA GLU A 201 26.78 32.12 0.28
C GLU A 201 27.46 30.93 -0.42
N ASP A 202 27.30 29.69 0.08
CA ASP A 202 27.85 28.50 -0.57
C ASP A 202 27.33 28.33 -2.01
N TRP A 203 26.06 28.64 -2.26
CA TRP A 203 25.47 28.60 -3.60
C TRP A 203 26.04 29.68 -4.53
N LEU A 204 26.28 30.90 -4.02
CA LEU A 204 26.83 32.01 -4.79
C LEU A 204 28.30 31.80 -5.15
N GLU A 205 29.07 31.13 -4.29
CA GLU A 205 30.48 30.83 -4.48
C GLU A 205 30.71 29.51 -5.25
N CYS A 206 29.66 28.75 -5.54
CA CYS A 206 29.76 27.49 -6.25
C CYS A 206 30.30 27.69 -7.69
N THR A 207 31.46 27.10 -7.97
CA THR A 207 32.13 27.15 -9.29
C THR A 207 31.96 25.88 -10.11
N LEU A 208 31.14 24.92 -9.62
CA LEU A 208 30.90 23.67 -10.34
C LEU A 208 30.20 23.94 -11.67
N PRO A 209 30.61 23.28 -12.77
CA PRO A 209 29.93 23.43 -14.05
C PRO A 209 28.53 22.84 -14.00
N LEU A 210 27.64 23.35 -14.85
CA LEU A 210 26.32 22.76 -15.04
C LEU A 210 26.43 21.33 -15.55
N CYS A 211 25.58 20.44 -15.02
CA CYS A 211 25.48 19.07 -15.53
C CYS A 211 24.91 19.06 -16.96
N PRO A 212 25.27 18.08 -17.80
CA PRO A 212 24.63 17.86 -19.09
C PRO A 212 23.10 17.74 -18.95
N LEU A 213 22.35 18.46 -19.79
CA LEU A 213 20.89 18.47 -19.77
C LEU A 213 20.33 17.91 -21.08
N GLN A 214 19.54 16.85 -20.98
CA GLN A 214 18.75 16.32 -22.09
C GLN A 214 17.26 16.55 -21.82
N ILE A 215 16.58 17.26 -22.72
CA ILE A 215 15.14 17.49 -22.66
C ILE A 215 14.49 16.68 -23.78
N LYS A 216 13.54 15.81 -23.41
CA LYS A 216 12.73 15.02 -24.36
C LYS A 216 11.31 15.57 -24.36
N HIS A 217 10.74 15.83 -25.54
CA HIS A 217 9.33 16.27 -25.67
C HIS A 217 8.32 15.17 -25.31
N GLU A 218 8.72 13.91 -25.48
CA GLU A 218 7.96 12.75 -25.03
C GLU A 218 8.84 11.91 -24.09
N GLY A 219 8.34 11.68 -22.88
CA GLY A 219 9.04 10.91 -21.86
C GLY A 219 8.07 10.41 -20.81
N ARG A 220 7.61 9.16 -20.96
CA ARG A 220 6.90 8.47 -19.88
C ARG A 220 7.96 7.95 -18.90
N LEU A 221 7.76 8.15 -17.59
CA LEU A 221 8.66 7.64 -16.54
C LEU A 221 8.98 6.15 -16.70
N GLU A 222 7.98 5.38 -17.11
CA GLU A 222 8.08 3.94 -17.36
C GLU A 222 8.80 3.55 -18.67
N ARG A 223 9.33 4.53 -19.41
CA ARG A 223 10.22 4.35 -20.56
C ARG A 223 11.62 4.94 -20.33
N SER A 224 11.93 5.33 -19.10
CA SER A 224 13.28 5.79 -18.75
C SER A 224 14.25 4.62 -18.75
N ASP A 225 15.51 4.89 -19.06
CA ASP A 225 16.57 3.88 -19.08
C ASP A 225 16.79 3.31 -17.65
N GLU A 226 17.22 2.05 -17.55
CA GLU A 226 17.36 1.34 -16.26
C GLU A 226 18.30 2.06 -15.27
N ASP A 227 19.30 2.77 -15.79
CA ASP A 227 20.31 3.50 -15.01
C ASP A 227 19.86 4.91 -14.57
N THR A 228 18.60 5.26 -14.76
CA THR A 228 18.08 6.60 -14.42
C THR A 228 17.44 6.64 -13.03
N MET A 229 17.81 7.65 -12.24
CA MET A 229 17.08 7.95 -11.01
C MET A 229 15.74 8.62 -11.35
N GLN A 230 14.65 7.89 -11.12
CA GLN A 230 13.31 8.39 -11.35
C GLN A 230 12.85 9.26 -10.16
N VAL A 231 12.59 10.53 -10.44
CA VAL A 231 12.01 11.45 -9.47
C VAL A 231 10.49 11.29 -9.47
N CYS A 232 9.92 11.11 -8.28
CA CYS A 232 8.48 11.02 -8.07
C CYS A 232 7.99 12.24 -7.31
N PHE A 233 7.08 13.02 -7.88
CA PHE A 233 6.53 14.21 -7.24
C PHE A 233 5.60 13.80 -6.09
N SER A 234 6.16 13.78 -4.88
CA SER A 234 5.50 13.39 -3.64
C SER A 234 5.15 14.61 -2.78
N SER A 235 4.25 14.41 -1.82
CA SER A 235 4.09 15.32 -0.68
C SER A 235 4.97 14.88 0.50
N SER A 236 4.92 15.64 1.60
CA SER A 236 5.54 15.26 2.88
C SER A 236 5.04 13.91 3.42
N LYS A 237 3.84 13.49 3.01
CA LYS A 237 3.25 12.19 3.31
C LYS A 237 3.39 11.27 2.09
N ILE A 238 4.38 10.37 2.10
CA ILE A 238 4.72 9.51 0.94
C ILE A 238 3.47 8.79 0.41
N GLY A 239 3.30 8.81 -0.91
CA GLY A 239 2.16 8.20 -1.58
C GLY A 239 0.83 8.96 -1.49
N GLY A 240 0.77 10.05 -0.72
CA GLY A 240 -0.36 10.97 -0.64
C GLY A 240 -1.73 10.27 -0.64
N ARG A 241 -2.52 10.52 -1.67
CA ARG A 241 -3.90 10.00 -1.77
C ARG A 241 -4.03 8.68 -2.55
N VAL A 242 -2.98 7.87 -2.70
CA VAL A 242 -3.07 6.62 -3.50
C VAL A 242 -4.13 5.63 -3.01
N LEU A 243 -4.29 5.47 -1.68
CA LEU A 243 -5.34 4.64 -1.06
C LEU A 243 -6.68 5.38 -0.86
N LEU A 244 -6.83 6.53 -1.50
CA LEU A 244 -8.05 7.31 -1.61
C LEU A 244 -8.34 7.51 -3.11
N ASP A 245 -8.91 8.64 -3.48
CA ASP A 245 -9.24 9.08 -4.84
C ASP A 245 -8.08 9.74 -5.62
N GLY A 246 -6.84 9.67 -5.11
CA GLY A 246 -5.70 10.39 -5.70
C GLY A 246 -5.32 9.94 -7.11
N VAL A 247 -5.04 10.92 -7.99
CA VAL A 247 -4.59 10.74 -9.38
C VAL A 247 -3.26 11.46 -9.69
N SER A 248 -2.55 11.92 -8.67
CA SER A 248 -1.22 12.52 -8.83
C SER A 248 -0.21 11.53 -9.42
N GLN A 249 0.91 12.03 -9.95
CA GLN A 249 1.99 11.20 -10.50
C GLN A 249 2.43 10.10 -9.51
N VAL A 250 2.64 10.45 -8.23
CA VAL A 250 2.99 9.48 -7.18
C VAL A 250 1.88 8.44 -6.95
N SER A 251 0.60 8.84 -7.04
CA SER A 251 -0.50 7.90 -6.83
C SER A 251 -0.57 6.88 -7.96
N VAL A 252 -0.44 7.33 -9.20
CA VAL A 252 -0.44 6.45 -10.37
C VAL A 252 0.80 5.54 -10.38
N ALA A 253 1.99 6.09 -10.07
CA ALA A 253 3.23 5.32 -10.03
C ALA A 253 3.18 4.21 -8.97
N LEU A 254 2.71 4.51 -7.75
CA LEU A 254 2.61 3.53 -6.66
C LEU A 254 1.52 2.47 -6.89
N SER A 255 0.46 2.77 -7.63
CA SER A 255 -0.54 1.76 -8.00
C SER A 255 -0.03 0.80 -9.07
N LYS A 256 0.80 1.28 -10.00
CA LYS A 256 1.43 0.44 -11.03
C LYS A 256 2.57 -0.42 -10.47
N ASP A 257 3.41 0.15 -9.60
CA ASP A 257 4.43 -0.58 -8.85
C ASP A 257 4.00 -0.74 -7.39
N SER A 258 3.09 -1.69 -7.17
CA SER A 258 2.46 -1.92 -5.88
C SER A 258 3.46 -2.26 -4.76
N LEU A 259 4.67 -2.76 -5.06
CA LEU A 259 5.71 -3.03 -4.06
C LEU A 259 6.06 -1.78 -3.26
N ARG A 260 6.10 -0.62 -3.92
CA ARG A 260 6.43 0.66 -3.30
C ARG A 260 5.35 1.17 -2.34
N LEU A 261 4.13 0.61 -2.38
CA LEU A 261 3.03 1.04 -1.53
C LEU A 261 3.31 0.80 -0.04
N CYS A 262 4.05 -0.26 0.31
CA CYS A 262 4.31 -0.59 1.71
C CYS A 262 5.15 0.48 2.45
N SER A 263 5.88 1.33 1.72
CA SER A 263 6.59 2.49 2.27
C SER A 263 5.67 3.41 3.09
N ARG A 264 4.38 3.51 2.73
CA ARG A 264 3.35 4.26 3.48
C ARG A 264 3.08 3.74 4.89
N ASN A 265 3.31 2.45 5.13
CA ASN A 265 3.02 1.82 6.41
C ASN A 265 4.15 2.04 7.44
N VAL A 266 5.34 2.42 6.97
CA VAL A 266 6.61 2.38 7.72
C VAL A 266 7.22 3.77 7.90
N LEU A 267 7.01 4.68 6.94
CA LEU A 267 7.60 6.02 6.97
C LEU A 267 6.73 6.97 7.80
N VAL A 268 7.31 7.47 8.90
CA VAL A 268 6.75 8.45 9.85
C VAL A 268 7.27 9.85 9.57
#